data_AF-A0A9W9YQ25-F1
#
_entry.id   AF-A0A9W9YQ25-F1
#
_cell.length_a   1.000
_cell.length_b   1.000
_cell.length_c   1.000
_cell.angle_alpha   90.00
_cell.angle_beta   90.00
_cell.angle_gamma   90.00
#
_symmetry.space_group_name_H-M   'P 1'
#
loop_
_entity.id
_entity.type
_entity.pdbx_description
1 polymer ?
#
loop_
_entity_poly.entity_id
_entity_poly.type
_entity_poly.pdbx_seq_one_letter_code
_entity_poly.pdbx_strand_id
1 'polypeptide(L)'
;MAPICDKMMECFTKGYQAITDLEFKENMSYDDIEADIEEMNTKWTKLETETRSKIKETVEYFTPFQENEPEESKFEPIKERSSQLQEEFLALLTRHSDLVGRVEVDPAIVERQYNYSKTMQKQIVTHARNALIAAIFLGMILGGLIAWQRWNGAALPIVLGVLTGGGSVLIIGGLAYFILTSVAKRGVNKWAGLRERVAQLKEMDKRIDKKAQDLYPVPHILLGRIIDQKTSVTRGSVALIKECNKYNESST
;
A
#
# COMPACT_ATOMS: atom_id res chain seq x y z
N MET A 1 2.18 -11.33 -50.24
CA MET A 1 1.29 -10.72 -49.22
C MET A 1 1.14 -11.61 -47.98
N ALA A 2 0.72 -12.87 -48.10
CA ALA A 2 0.57 -13.81 -46.97
C ALA A 2 1.78 -13.94 -46.00
N PRO A 3 3.04 -14.15 -46.46
CA PRO A 3 4.16 -14.42 -45.54
C PRO A 3 4.63 -13.20 -44.73
N ILE A 4 4.28 -11.99 -45.16
CA ILE A 4 4.57 -10.76 -44.41
C ILE A 4 3.53 -10.58 -43.30
N CYS A 5 2.26 -10.85 -43.58
CA CYS A 5 1.21 -10.82 -42.56
C CYS A 5 1.44 -11.88 -41.48
N ASP A 6 1.88 -13.08 -41.85
CA ASP A 6 2.18 -14.17 -40.89
C ASP A 6 3.35 -13.81 -39.98
N LYS A 7 4.46 -13.27 -40.54
CA LYS A 7 5.59 -12.77 -39.73
C LYS A 7 5.19 -11.62 -38.82
N MET A 8 4.31 -10.75 -39.28
CA MET A 8 3.85 -9.60 -38.49
C MET A 8 2.95 -10.08 -37.34
N MET A 9 2.04 -11.02 -37.60
CA MET A 9 1.23 -11.70 -36.57
C MET A 9 2.11 -12.40 -35.53
N GLU A 10 3.11 -13.18 -35.96
CA GLU A 10 4.01 -13.89 -35.06
C GLU A 10 4.79 -12.93 -34.15
N CYS A 11 5.23 -11.78 -34.69
CA CYS A 11 5.88 -10.72 -33.91
C CYS A 11 4.94 -10.10 -32.86
N PHE A 12 3.68 -9.83 -33.23
CA PHE A 12 2.68 -9.33 -32.28
C PHE A 12 2.34 -10.36 -31.20
N THR A 13 2.20 -11.64 -31.55
CA THR A 13 1.89 -12.70 -30.58
C THR A 13 3.04 -12.89 -29.59
N LYS A 14 4.29 -12.94 -30.07
CA LYS A 14 5.48 -13.06 -29.19
C LYS A 14 5.66 -11.83 -28.31
N GLY A 15 5.44 -10.63 -28.86
CA GLY A 15 5.48 -9.38 -28.09
C GLY A 15 4.39 -9.34 -27.02
N TYR A 16 3.17 -9.75 -27.37
CA TYR A 16 2.05 -9.82 -26.42
C TYR A 16 2.31 -10.83 -25.29
N GLN A 17 2.81 -12.03 -25.61
CA GLN A 17 3.19 -13.05 -24.63
C GLN A 17 4.29 -12.55 -23.68
N ALA A 18 5.33 -11.91 -24.21
CA ALA A 18 6.40 -11.36 -23.37
C ALA A 18 5.88 -10.26 -22.42
N ILE A 19 4.93 -9.43 -22.87
CA ILE A 19 4.29 -8.41 -22.04
C ILE A 19 3.39 -9.07 -20.97
N THR A 20 2.63 -10.11 -21.32
CA THR A 20 1.75 -10.81 -20.37
C THR A 20 2.54 -11.58 -19.32
N ASP A 21 3.66 -12.21 -19.68
CA ASP A 21 4.54 -12.89 -18.74
C ASP A 21 5.24 -11.93 -17.77
N LEU A 22 5.63 -10.73 -18.26
CA LEU A 22 6.16 -9.66 -17.41
C LEU A 22 5.07 -9.12 -16.46
N GLU A 23 3.87 -8.85 -16.96
CA GLU A 23 2.73 -8.38 -16.17
C GLU A 23 2.32 -9.43 -15.11
N PHE A 24 2.39 -10.72 -15.43
CA PHE A 24 2.13 -11.80 -14.47
C PHE A 24 3.16 -11.84 -13.34
N LYS A 25 4.46 -11.77 -13.66
CA LYS A 25 5.53 -11.74 -12.65
C LYS A 25 5.50 -10.48 -11.79
N GLU A 26 5.18 -9.33 -12.39
CA GLU A 26 5.04 -8.06 -11.68
C GLU A 26 3.80 -8.03 -10.78
N ASN A 27 2.68 -8.63 -11.20
CA ASN A 27 1.47 -8.69 -10.38
C ASN A 27 1.62 -9.61 -9.16
N MET A 28 2.29 -10.77 -9.28
CA MET A 28 2.53 -11.63 -8.10
C MET A 28 3.30 -10.89 -7.00
N SER A 29 4.37 -10.18 -7.35
CA SER A 29 5.13 -9.40 -6.35
C SER A 29 4.34 -8.21 -5.78
N TYR A 30 3.38 -7.66 -6.52
CA TYR A 30 2.54 -6.58 -6.02
C TYR A 30 1.50 -7.11 -5.02
N ASP A 31 0.80 -8.18 -5.39
CA ASP A 31 -0.29 -8.74 -4.60
C ASP A 31 0.24 -9.31 -3.28
N ASP A 32 1.44 -9.92 -3.28
CA ASP A 32 2.11 -10.39 -2.07
C ASP A 32 2.41 -9.22 -1.09
N ILE A 33 2.99 -8.12 -1.59
CA ILE A 33 3.29 -6.95 -0.76
C ILE A 33 1.99 -6.29 -0.25
N GLU A 34 0.94 -6.24 -1.08
CA GLU A 34 -0.35 -5.72 -0.68
C GLU A 34 -0.99 -6.57 0.42
N ALA A 35 -0.95 -7.90 0.29
CA ALA A 35 -1.44 -8.84 1.29
C ALA A 35 -0.70 -8.68 2.63
N ASP A 36 0.63 -8.56 2.61
CA ASP A 36 1.45 -8.32 3.81
C ASP A 36 1.05 -7.03 4.53
N ILE A 37 0.82 -5.94 3.76
CA ILE A 37 0.37 -4.65 4.31
C ILE A 37 -1.02 -4.81 4.96
N GLU A 38 -1.95 -5.51 4.31
CA GLU A 38 -3.30 -5.74 4.83
C GLU A 38 -3.30 -6.62 6.08
N GLU A 39 -2.48 -7.67 6.09
CA GLU A 39 -2.32 -8.54 7.25
C GLU A 39 -1.77 -7.75 8.44
N MET A 40 -0.75 -6.92 8.23
CA MET A 40 -0.17 -6.08 9.26
C MET A 40 -1.19 -5.10 9.84
N ASN A 41 -1.90 -4.36 8.97
CA ASN A 41 -2.96 -3.43 9.40
C ASN A 41 -4.03 -4.15 10.24
N THR A 42 -4.42 -5.36 9.82
CA THR A 42 -5.41 -6.17 10.53
C THR A 42 -4.92 -6.58 11.91
N LYS A 43 -3.70 -7.13 11.98
CA LYS A 43 -3.07 -7.56 13.25
C LYS A 43 -2.86 -6.39 14.20
N TRP A 44 -2.39 -5.26 13.69
CA TRP A 44 -2.19 -4.04 14.47
C TRP A 44 -3.52 -3.50 15.02
N THR A 45 -4.53 -3.34 14.18
CA THR A 45 -5.85 -2.84 14.61
C THR A 45 -6.46 -3.72 15.70
N LYS A 46 -6.34 -5.04 15.57
CA LYS A 46 -6.79 -5.99 16.58
C LYS A 46 -6.01 -5.83 17.88
N LEU A 47 -4.68 -5.79 17.83
CA LEU A 47 -3.84 -5.63 19.02
C LEU A 47 -4.08 -4.30 19.74
N GLU A 48 -4.21 -3.20 18.99
CA GLU A 48 -4.50 -1.88 19.55
C GLU A 48 -5.86 -1.86 20.25
N THR A 49 -6.88 -2.50 19.66
CA THR A 49 -8.21 -2.63 20.27
C THR A 49 -8.18 -3.43 21.57
N GLU A 50 -7.50 -4.59 21.55
CA GLU A 50 -7.33 -5.45 22.73
C GLU A 50 -6.56 -4.72 23.83
N THR A 51 -5.48 -4.01 23.48
CA THR A 51 -4.66 -3.24 24.43
C THR A 51 -5.47 -2.11 25.05
N ARG A 52 -6.23 -1.34 24.25
CA ARG A 52 -7.10 -0.26 24.76
C ARG A 52 -8.20 -0.79 25.67
N SER A 53 -8.81 -1.92 25.31
CA SER A 53 -9.82 -2.58 26.15
C SER A 53 -9.23 -2.97 27.50
N LYS A 54 -8.03 -3.57 27.50
CA LYS A 54 -7.34 -3.98 28.73
C LYS A 54 -6.91 -2.79 29.59
N ILE A 55 -6.45 -1.71 28.96
CA ILE A 55 -6.16 -0.44 29.65
C ILE A 55 -7.42 0.12 30.31
N LYS A 56 -8.54 0.15 29.59
CA LYS A 56 -9.82 0.62 30.12
C LYS A 56 -10.26 -0.18 31.34
N GLU A 57 -10.24 -1.51 31.24
CA GLU A 57 -10.54 -2.43 32.35
C GLU A 57 -9.64 -2.19 33.56
N THR A 58 -8.35 -1.97 33.32
CA THR A 58 -7.37 -1.67 34.38
C THR A 58 -7.67 -0.34 35.06
N VAL A 59 -7.93 0.72 34.28
CA VAL A 59 -8.28 2.04 34.81
C VAL A 59 -9.57 1.97 35.62
N GLU A 60 -10.61 1.32 35.10
CA GLU A 60 -11.89 1.15 35.81
C GLU A 60 -11.72 0.41 37.13
N TYR A 61 -10.90 -0.67 37.16
CA TYR A 61 -10.64 -1.42 38.38
C TYR A 61 -9.88 -0.61 39.44
N PHE A 62 -8.87 0.18 39.03
CA PHE A 62 -8.01 0.91 39.97
C PHE A 62 -8.51 2.32 40.34
N THR A 63 -9.51 2.85 39.62
CA THR A 63 -10.09 4.18 39.88
C THR A 63 -10.56 4.36 41.33
N PRO A 64 -11.30 3.41 41.95
CA PRO A 64 -11.76 3.56 43.34
C PRO A 64 -10.63 3.72 44.37
N PHE A 65 -9.42 3.25 44.06
CA PHE A 65 -8.29 3.30 44.98
C PHE A 65 -7.49 4.60 44.90
N GLN A 66 -7.80 5.52 43.97
CA GLN A 66 -7.07 6.78 43.80
C GLN A 66 -7.23 7.76 44.96
N GLU A 67 -8.38 7.73 45.64
CA GLU A 67 -8.70 8.68 46.72
C GLU A 67 -8.64 8.04 48.10
N ASN A 68 -8.85 6.72 48.18
CA ASN A 68 -8.94 5.99 49.44
C ASN A 68 -8.08 4.72 49.39
N GLU A 69 -7.29 4.51 50.45
CA GLU A 69 -6.55 3.27 50.61
C GLU A 69 -7.56 2.13 50.89
N PRO A 70 -7.45 0.97 50.22
CA PRO A 70 -8.36 -0.13 50.45
C PRO A 70 -8.22 -0.68 51.87
N GLU A 71 -9.30 -1.26 52.40
CA GLU A 71 -9.25 -2.05 53.62
C GLU A 71 -8.27 -3.23 53.47
N GLU A 72 -7.58 -3.61 54.55
CA GLU A 72 -6.62 -4.72 54.53
C GLU A 72 -7.24 -6.03 54.02
N SER A 73 -8.53 -6.24 54.29
CA SER A 73 -9.32 -7.38 53.79
C SER A 73 -9.35 -7.49 52.26
N LYS A 74 -9.10 -6.39 51.54
CA LYS A 74 -9.11 -6.31 50.07
C LYS A 74 -7.71 -6.43 49.44
N PHE A 75 -6.65 -6.46 50.24
CA PHE A 75 -5.28 -6.47 49.71
C PHE A 75 -4.93 -7.76 48.96
N GLU A 76 -5.32 -8.93 49.46
CA GLU A 76 -5.10 -10.20 48.75
C GLU A 76 -5.86 -10.26 47.40
N PRO A 77 -7.16 -9.93 47.33
CA PRO A 77 -7.86 -9.81 46.05
C PRO A 77 -7.21 -8.82 45.06
N ILE A 78 -6.73 -7.67 45.55
CA ILE A 78 -6.05 -6.67 44.70
C ILE A 78 -4.73 -7.23 44.18
N LYS A 79 -3.97 -7.94 45.02
CA LYS A 79 -2.70 -8.57 44.64
C LYS A 79 -2.90 -9.66 43.60
N GLU A 80 -3.88 -10.54 43.79
CA GLU A 80 -4.23 -11.59 42.82
C GLU A 80 -4.61 -10.96 41.47
N ARG A 81 -5.48 -9.96 41.50
CA ARG A 81 -5.91 -9.26 40.29
C ARG A 81 -4.75 -8.53 39.59
N SER A 82 -3.88 -7.90 40.35
CA SER A 82 -2.70 -7.20 39.82
C SER A 82 -1.72 -8.18 39.16
N SER A 83 -1.57 -9.38 39.72
CA SER A 83 -0.73 -10.45 39.16
C SER A 83 -1.30 -10.97 37.82
N GLN A 84 -2.61 -11.20 37.76
CA GLN A 84 -3.29 -11.55 36.50
C GLN A 84 -3.11 -10.47 35.43
N LEU A 85 -3.34 -9.20 35.78
CA LEU A 85 -3.13 -8.09 34.86
C LEU A 85 -1.66 -7.99 34.40
N GLN A 86 -0.71 -8.30 35.28
CA GLN A 86 0.71 -8.28 34.94
C GLN A 86 1.02 -9.29 33.83
N GLU A 87 0.54 -10.53 33.96
CA GLU A 87 0.70 -11.56 32.94
C GLU A 87 0.01 -11.18 31.61
N GLU A 88 -1.21 -10.65 31.68
CA GLU A 88 -1.96 -10.20 30.51
C GLU A 88 -1.24 -9.07 29.75
N PHE A 89 -0.71 -8.07 30.47
CA PHE A 89 0.05 -6.98 29.86
C PHE A 89 1.41 -7.44 29.32
N LEU A 90 2.08 -8.40 29.97
CA LEU A 90 3.29 -9.01 29.41
C LEU A 90 2.99 -9.74 28.09
N ALA A 91 1.89 -10.49 28.03
CA ALA A 91 1.46 -11.14 26.78
C ALA A 91 1.15 -10.12 25.67
N LEU A 92 0.53 -8.99 26.01
CA LEU A 92 0.31 -7.89 25.06
C LEU A 92 1.64 -7.30 24.58
N LEU A 93 2.59 -7.02 25.47
CA LEU A 93 3.91 -6.50 25.10
C LEU A 93 4.68 -7.44 24.18
N THR A 94 4.65 -8.75 24.43
CA THR A 94 5.26 -9.75 23.54
C THR A 94 4.66 -9.65 22.14
N ARG A 95 3.33 -9.54 22.04
CA ARG A 95 2.64 -9.40 20.75
C ARG A 95 2.93 -8.07 20.04
N HIS A 96 3.16 -6.99 20.79
CA HIS A 96 3.67 -5.73 20.22
C HIS A 96 5.06 -5.94 19.63
N SER A 97 5.98 -6.57 20.37
CA SER A 97 7.33 -6.89 19.90
C SER A 97 7.33 -7.80 18.67
N ASP A 98 6.41 -8.77 18.59
CA ASP A 98 6.27 -9.67 17.45
C ASP A 98 5.77 -8.96 16.18
N LEU A 99 5.13 -7.80 16.31
CA LEU A 99 4.68 -6.99 15.18
C LEU A 99 5.75 -6.02 14.69
N VAL A 100 6.63 -5.56 15.58
CA VAL A 100 7.75 -4.70 15.20
C VAL A 100 8.67 -5.47 14.24
N GLY A 101 8.96 -4.87 13.10
CA GLY A 101 9.85 -5.46 12.09
C GLY A 101 9.28 -6.69 11.35
N ARG A 102 8.00 -7.05 11.56
CA ARG A 102 7.39 -8.22 10.89
C ARG A 102 7.10 -8.01 9.41
N VAL A 103 7.16 -6.76 8.94
CA VAL A 103 6.99 -6.43 7.52
C VAL A 103 8.36 -6.24 6.90
N GLU A 104 8.88 -7.32 6.34
CA GLU A 104 10.09 -7.34 5.51
C GLU A 104 9.81 -6.86 4.08
N VAL A 105 8.95 -5.84 3.91
CA VAL A 105 8.80 -5.22 2.58
C VAL A 105 10.02 -4.36 2.34
N ASP A 106 10.95 -4.86 1.52
CA ASP A 106 12.10 -4.08 1.07
C ASP A 106 11.59 -2.89 0.22
N PRO A 107 11.66 -1.65 0.74
CA PRO A 107 11.17 -0.48 0.02
C PRO A 107 11.91 -0.25 -1.29
N ALA A 108 13.13 -0.79 -1.43
CA ALA A 108 13.90 -0.69 -2.66
C ALA A 108 13.27 -1.49 -3.81
N ILE A 109 12.54 -2.58 -3.52
CA ILE A 109 11.81 -3.35 -4.54
C ILE A 109 10.69 -2.49 -5.11
N VAL A 110 9.86 -1.88 -4.25
CA VAL A 110 8.75 -1.01 -4.67
C VAL A 110 9.26 0.22 -5.42
N GLU A 111 10.34 0.85 -4.94
CA GLU A 111 10.93 2.01 -5.61
C GLU A 111 11.53 1.65 -6.98
N ARG A 112 12.16 0.48 -7.11
CA ARG A 112 12.69 -0.02 -8.38
C ARG A 112 11.55 -0.24 -9.38
N GLN A 113 10.45 -0.87 -8.97
CA GLN A 113 9.31 -1.14 -9.83
C GLN A 113 8.57 0.13 -10.25
N TYR A 114 8.41 1.09 -9.33
CA TYR A 114 7.87 2.41 -9.65
C TYR A 114 8.71 3.13 -10.71
N ASN A 115 10.04 3.13 -10.55
CA ASN A 115 10.95 3.78 -11.51
C ASN A 115 10.99 3.08 -12.86
N TYR A 116 10.93 1.74 -12.87
CA TYR A 116 10.79 0.95 -14.08
C TYR A 116 9.49 1.30 -14.82
N SER A 117 8.34 1.26 -14.13
CA SER A 117 7.02 1.63 -14.68
C SER A 117 7.01 3.04 -15.27
N LYS A 118 7.63 4.01 -14.57
CA LYS A 118 7.75 5.40 -15.04
C LYS A 118 8.60 5.52 -16.31
N THR A 119 9.66 4.74 -16.40
CA THR A 119 10.55 4.70 -17.57
C THR A 119 9.83 4.07 -18.75
N MET A 120 9.15 2.94 -18.53
CA MET A 120 8.37 2.24 -19.54
C MET A 120 7.21 3.09 -20.06
N GLN A 121 6.50 3.79 -19.18
CA GLN A 121 5.45 4.73 -19.57
C GLN A 121 5.99 5.79 -20.54
N LYS A 122 7.14 6.40 -20.23
CA LYS A 122 7.76 7.39 -21.12
C LYS A 122 8.09 6.79 -22.48
N GLN A 123 8.70 5.61 -22.50
CA GLN A 123 9.04 4.91 -23.76
C GLN A 123 7.79 4.58 -24.58
N ILE A 124 6.74 4.02 -23.96
CA ILE A 124 5.47 3.70 -24.62
C ILE A 124 4.85 4.97 -25.20
N VAL A 125 4.77 6.06 -24.44
CA VAL A 125 4.20 7.34 -24.92
C VAL A 125 5.00 7.85 -26.13
N THR A 126 6.33 7.85 -26.05
CA THR A 126 7.19 8.32 -27.14
C THR A 126 7.07 7.46 -28.39
N HIS A 127 7.17 6.14 -28.26
CA HIS A 127 7.07 5.23 -29.41
C HIS A 127 5.66 5.21 -30.00
N ALA A 128 4.61 5.19 -29.18
CA ALA A 128 3.23 5.23 -29.67
C ALA A 128 2.93 6.56 -30.38
N ARG A 129 3.46 7.70 -29.89
CA ARG A 129 3.34 8.99 -30.57
C ARG A 129 4.02 8.97 -31.94
N ASN A 130 5.27 8.49 -32.00
CA ASN A 130 6.01 8.42 -33.25
C ASN A 130 5.36 7.46 -34.26
N ALA A 131 4.88 6.32 -33.78
CA ALA A 131 4.14 5.35 -34.59
C ALA A 131 2.83 5.94 -35.13
N LEU A 132 2.08 6.67 -34.30
CA LEU A 132 0.85 7.36 -34.74
C LEU A 132 1.16 8.38 -35.84
N ILE A 133 2.18 9.22 -35.66
CA ILE A 133 2.60 10.20 -36.66
C ILE A 133 2.97 9.50 -37.98
N ALA A 134 3.78 8.44 -37.92
CA ALA A 134 4.17 7.68 -39.10
C ALA A 134 2.97 7.03 -39.79
N ALA A 135 2.02 6.48 -39.03
CA ALA A 135 0.80 5.89 -39.56
C ALA A 135 -0.08 6.93 -40.26
N ILE A 136 -0.20 8.14 -39.71
CA ILE A 136 -0.95 9.25 -40.34
C ILE A 136 -0.30 9.64 -41.67
N PHE A 137 1.03 9.76 -41.72
CA PHE A 137 1.74 10.01 -42.98
C PHE A 137 1.51 8.90 -44.02
N LEU A 138 1.55 7.63 -43.61
CA LEU A 138 1.25 6.50 -44.47
C LEU A 138 -0.20 6.52 -44.98
N GLY A 139 -1.17 6.83 -44.11
CA GLY A 139 -2.59 6.94 -44.46
C GLY A 139 -2.84 8.07 -45.47
N MET A 140 -2.17 9.21 -45.30
CA MET A 140 -2.21 10.32 -46.26
C MET A 140 -1.65 9.93 -47.63
N ILE A 141 -0.49 9.25 -47.67
CA ILE A 141 0.14 8.80 -48.92
C ILE A 141 -0.74 7.78 -49.64
N LEU A 142 -1.25 6.78 -48.91
CA LEU A 142 -2.12 5.74 -49.47
C LEU A 142 -3.46 6.31 -49.97
N GLY A 143 -4.08 7.19 -49.19
CA GLY A 143 -5.32 7.87 -49.59
C GLY A 143 -5.15 8.71 -50.84
N GLY A 144 -4.02 9.43 -50.97
CA GLY A 144 -3.66 10.18 -52.16
C GLY A 144 -3.43 9.29 -53.39
N LEU A 145 -2.71 8.17 -53.23
CA LEU A 145 -2.46 7.21 -54.32
C LEU A 145 -3.75 6.55 -54.83
N ILE A 146 -4.64 6.14 -53.92
CA ILE A 146 -5.92 5.52 -54.29
C ILE A 146 -6.80 6.52 -55.04
N ALA A 147 -6.86 7.77 -54.56
CA ALA A 147 -7.62 8.81 -55.23
C ALA A 147 -7.02 9.18 -56.60
N TRP A 148 -5.69 9.22 -56.73
CA TRP A 148 -5.00 9.43 -58.01
C TRP A 148 -5.38 8.36 -59.04
N GLN A 149 -5.30 7.08 -58.66
CA GLN A 149 -5.62 5.95 -59.54
C GLN A 149 -7.10 5.91 -59.94
N ARG A 150 -8.01 6.33 -59.05
CA ARG A 150 -9.45 6.27 -59.31
C ARG A 150 -9.96 7.43 -60.16
N TRP A 151 -9.27 8.57 -60.16
CA TRP A 151 -9.74 9.82 -60.79
C TRP A 151 -8.75 10.42 -61.81
N ASN A 152 -7.88 9.60 -62.41
CA ASN A 152 -6.96 9.97 -63.48
C ASN A 152 -6.17 11.26 -63.23
N GLY A 153 -5.67 11.45 -62.01
CA GLY A 153 -4.79 12.58 -61.68
C GLY A 153 -5.47 13.95 -61.46
N ALA A 154 -6.80 14.00 -61.35
CA ALA A 154 -7.50 15.23 -61.00
C ALA A 154 -7.15 15.71 -59.57
N ALA A 155 -6.75 16.97 -59.42
CA ALA A 155 -6.23 17.54 -58.16
C ALA A 155 -7.20 17.46 -56.97
N LEU A 156 -8.49 17.76 -57.19
CA LEU A 156 -9.49 17.90 -56.12
C LEU A 156 -9.82 16.55 -55.44
N PRO A 157 -10.03 15.44 -56.17
CA PRO A 157 -10.15 14.10 -55.59
C PRO A 157 -8.91 13.63 -54.82
N ILE A 158 -7.70 13.99 -55.27
CA ILE A 158 -6.46 13.61 -54.58
C ILE A 158 -6.37 14.25 -53.20
N VAL A 159 -6.67 15.55 -53.09
CA VAL A 159 -6.68 16.26 -51.81
C VAL A 159 -7.71 15.65 -50.85
N LEU A 160 -8.91 15.30 -51.35
CA LEU A 160 -9.93 14.60 -50.56
C LEU A 160 -9.48 13.20 -50.12
N GLY A 161 -8.76 12.46 -50.99
CA GLY A 161 -8.18 11.16 -50.67
C GLY A 161 -7.11 11.23 -49.58
N VAL A 162 -6.21 12.22 -49.65
CA VAL A 162 -5.19 12.49 -48.61
C VAL A 162 -5.85 12.79 -47.27
N LEU A 163 -6.87 13.67 -47.26
CA LEU A 163 -7.57 14.07 -46.03
C LEU A 163 -8.36 12.93 -45.40
N THR A 164 -9.08 12.13 -46.21
CA THR A 164 -9.84 10.97 -45.72
C THR A 164 -8.94 9.83 -45.24
N GLY A 165 -7.82 9.59 -45.95
CA GLY A 165 -6.79 8.63 -45.52
C GLY A 165 -6.09 9.03 -44.22
N GLY A 166 -5.70 10.29 -44.07
CA GLY A 166 -5.12 10.81 -42.83
C GLY A 166 -6.13 10.81 -41.66
N GLY A 167 -7.37 11.23 -41.92
CA GLY A 167 -8.43 11.30 -40.92
C GLY A 167 -8.85 9.94 -40.36
N SER A 168 -8.95 8.91 -41.22
CA SER A 168 -9.28 7.55 -40.78
C SER A 168 -8.21 6.95 -39.87
N VAL A 169 -6.92 7.12 -40.21
CA VAL A 169 -5.80 6.66 -39.37
C VAL A 169 -5.68 7.46 -38.08
N LEU A 170 -5.99 8.76 -38.10
CA LEU A 170 -6.06 9.58 -36.88
C LEU A 170 -7.07 9.02 -35.87
N ILE A 171 -8.26 8.60 -36.33
CA ILE A 171 -9.31 8.08 -35.45
C ILE A 171 -8.89 6.71 -34.88
N ILE A 172 -8.50 5.77 -35.75
CA ILE A 172 -8.17 4.39 -35.34
C ILE A 172 -6.86 4.35 -34.55
N GLY A 173 -5.82 5.00 -35.07
CA GLY A 173 -4.52 5.10 -34.42
C GLY A 173 -4.55 5.94 -33.15
N GLY A 174 -5.38 7.00 -33.11
CA GLY A 174 -5.59 7.82 -31.92
C GLY A 174 -6.22 7.02 -30.78
N LEU A 175 -7.20 6.17 -31.07
CA LEU A 175 -7.79 5.26 -30.09
C LEU A 175 -6.75 4.28 -29.52
N ALA A 176 -5.95 3.65 -30.38
CA ALA A 176 -4.90 2.73 -29.96
C ALA A 176 -3.83 3.43 -29.10
N TYR A 177 -3.41 4.64 -29.48
CA TYR A 177 -2.51 5.48 -28.68
C TYR A 177 -3.10 5.79 -27.31
N PHE A 178 -4.39 6.17 -27.24
CA PHE A 178 -5.05 6.49 -25.99
C PHE A 178 -5.12 5.28 -25.04
N ILE A 179 -5.43 4.09 -25.57
CA ILE A 179 -5.47 2.85 -24.79
C ILE A 179 -4.09 2.53 -24.22
N LEU A 180 -3.04 2.51 -25.05
CA LEU A 180 -1.68 2.18 -24.62
C LEU A 180 -1.15 3.14 -23.55
N THR A 181 -1.35 4.45 -23.76
CA THR A 181 -0.89 5.46 -22.80
C THR A 181 -1.68 5.42 -21.49
N SER A 182 -2.97 5.09 -21.54
CA SER A 182 -3.80 4.91 -20.34
C SER A 182 -3.38 3.70 -19.52
N VAL A 183 -3.12 2.55 -20.16
CA VAL A 183 -2.63 1.34 -19.47
C VAL A 183 -1.28 1.60 -18.81
N ALA A 184 -0.34 2.24 -19.53
CA ALA A 184 0.96 2.58 -18.98
C ALA A 184 0.86 3.56 -17.78
N LYS A 185 -0.08 4.51 -17.83
CA LYS A 185 -0.36 5.41 -16.70
C LYS A 185 -0.94 4.68 -15.50
N ARG A 186 -1.81 3.69 -15.72
CA ARG A 186 -2.39 2.87 -14.64
C ARG A 186 -1.30 2.11 -13.87
N GLY A 187 -0.32 1.51 -14.56
CA GLY A 187 0.81 0.83 -13.92
C GLY A 187 1.61 1.75 -12.99
N VAL A 188 1.95 2.96 -13.46
CA VAL A 188 2.64 3.96 -12.64
C VAL A 188 1.83 4.35 -11.40
N ASN A 189 0.53 4.57 -11.55
CA ASN A 189 -0.34 4.92 -10.43
C ASN A 189 -0.48 3.77 -9.42
N LYS A 190 -0.55 2.52 -9.89
CA LYS A 190 -0.61 1.31 -9.04
C LYS A 190 0.61 1.24 -8.12
N TRP A 191 1.81 1.33 -8.69
CA TRP A 191 3.06 1.32 -7.90
C TRP A 191 3.27 2.57 -7.04
N ALA A 192 2.78 3.73 -7.48
CA ALA A 192 2.79 4.94 -6.66
C ALA A 192 1.96 4.79 -5.37
N GLY A 193 0.76 4.20 -5.48
CA GLY A 193 -0.09 3.92 -4.33
C GLY A 193 0.56 2.93 -3.36
N LEU A 194 1.19 1.86 -3.88
CA LEU A 194 1.91 0.91 -3.02
C LEU A 194 3.09 1.56 -2.29
N ARG A 195 3.85 2.42 -2.97
CA ARG A 195 4.94 3.19 -2.37
C ARG A 195 4.46 4.04 -1.19
N GLU A 196 3.31 4.71 -1.33
CA GLU A 196 2.72 5.50 -0.26
C GLU A 196 2.32 4.60 0.94
N ARG A 197 1.68 3.46 0.67
CA ARG A 197 1.32 2.48 1.71
C ARG A 197 2.54 1.92 2.45
N VAL A 198 3.63 1.62 1.75
CA VAL A 198 4.89 1.17 2.37
C VAL A 198 5.51 2.27 3.24
N ALA A 199 5.42 3.55 2.84
CA ALA A 199 5.87 4.66 3.67
C ALA A 199 5.04 4.79 4.95
N GLN A 200 3.70 4.67 4.84
CA GLN A 200 2.80 4.65 6.00
C GLN A 200 3.10 3.48 6.95
N LEU A 201 3.51 2.32 6.40
CA LEU A 201 3.85 1.15 7.19
C LEU A 201 5.09 1.40 8.07
N LYS A 202 6.11 2.12 7.57
CA LYS A 202 7.25 2.55 8.39
C LYS A 202 6.85 3.50 9.51
N GLU A 203 5.89 4.39 9.27
CA GLU A 203 5.36 5.24 10.34
C GLU A 203 4.59 4.43 11.37
N MET A 204 3.82 3.45 10.92
CA MET A 204 3.09 2.55 11.79
C MET A 204 4.05 1.75 12.69
N ASP A 205 5.11 1.17 12.14
CA ASP A 205 6.13 0.43 12.91
C ASP A 205 6.72 1.29 14.05
N LYS A 206 7.05 2.57 13.77
CA LYS A 206 7.48 3.53 14.81
C LYS A 206 6.41 3.82 15.85
N ARG A 207 5.13 3.86 15.46
CA ARG A 207 4.02 4.05 16.40
C ARG A 207 3.82 2.82 17.28
N ILE A 208 3.96 1.63 16.73
CA ILE A 208 3.89 0.36 17.47
C ILE A 208 5.00 0.31 18.53
N ASP A 209 6.25 0.58 18.12
CA ASP A 209 7.41 0.63 19.03
C ASP A 209 7.19 1.65 20.17
N LYS A 210 6.77 2.88 19.83
CA LYS A 210 6.46 3.90 20.85
C LYS A 210 5.36 3.45 21.81
N LYS A 211 4.28 2.86 21.30
CA LYS A 211 3.18 2.36 22.14
C LYS A 211 3.62 1.20 23.04
N ALA A 212 4.50 0.32 22.55
CA ALA A 212 5.09 -0.72 23.36
C ALA A 212 5.95 -0.13 24.49
N GLN A 213 6.75 0.91 24.21
CA GLN A 213 7.54 1.63 25.22
C GLN A 213 6.66 2.31 26.27
N ASP A 214 5.55 2.94 25.87
CA ASP A 214 4.59 3.56 26.79
C ASP A 214 3.84 2.52 27.64
N LEU A 215 3.62 1.31 27.11
CA LEU A 215 3.00 0.20 27.83
C LEU A 215 3.98 -0.51 28.79
N TYR A 216 5.27 -0.49 28.49
CA TYR A 216 6.31 -1.23 29.21
C TYR A 216 6.30 -1.08 30.74
N PRO A 217 6.15 0.13 31.32
CA PRO A 217 6.20 0.32 32.77
C PRO A 217 5.03 -0.33 33.51
N VAL A 218 3.90 -0.55 32.84
CA VAL A 218 2.67 -1.08 33.45
C VAL A 218 2.92 -2.45 34.10
N PRO A 219 3.29 -3.51 33.35
CA PRO A 219 3.56 -4.81 33.96
C PRO A 219 4.92 -4.88 34.68
N HIS A 220 5.96 -4.20 34.19
CA HIS A 220 7.32 -4.38 34.72
C HIS A 220 7.59 -3.61 36.01
N ILE A 221 6.85 -2.52 36.26
CA ILE A 221 7.13 -1.62 37.39
C ILE A 221 5.87 -1.38 38.22
N LEU A 222 4.78 -0.94 37.59
CA LEU A 222 3.62 -0.40 38.30
C LEU A 222 2.80 -1.50 38.98
N LEU A 223 2.46 -2.55 38.25
CA LEU A 223 1.74 -3.70 38.81
C LEU A 223 2.58 -4.44 39.86
N GLY A 224 3.89 -4.62 39.61
CA GLY A 224 4.81 -5.21 40.59
C GLY A 224 4.87 -4.44 41.92
N ARG A 225 4.82 -3.10 41.88
CA ARG A 225 4.78 -2.27 43.10
C ARG A 225 3.52 -2.49 43.94
N ILE A 226 2.38 -2.73 43.29
CA ILE A 226 1.11 -3.03 43.95
C ILE A 226 1.14 -4.45 44.53
N ILE A 227 1.64 -5.43 43.76
CA ILE A 227 1.76 -6.84 44.16
C ILE A 227 2.66 -7.01 45.38
N ASP A 228 3.84 -6.38 45.36
CA ASP A 228 4.83 -6.48 46.43
C ASP A 228 4.48 -5.63 47.66
N GLN A 229 3.39 -4.86 47.61
CA GLN A 229 2.96 -3.90 48.65
C GLN A 229 4.08 -2.93 49.10
N LYS A 230 5.09 -2.70 48.24
CA LYS A 230 6.21 -1.78 48.52
C LYS A 230 5.76 -0.32 48.60
N THR A 231 4.57 -0.02 48.08
CA THR A 231 3.93 1.29 48.08
C THR A 231 2.45 1.13 48.36
N SER A 232 1.83 2.17 48.94
CA SER A 232 0.37 2.21 49.13
C SER A 232 -0.36 1.95 47.81
N VAL A 233 -1.47 1.22 47.86
CA VAL A 233 -2.29 0.88 46.69
C VAL A 233 -2.80 2.16 46.04
N THR A 234 -3.09 3.21 46.82
CA THR A 234 -3.46 4.51 46.28
C THR A 234 -2.35 5.13 45.43
N ARG A 235 -1.11 5.21 45.91
CA ARG A 235 0.00 5.75 45.11
C ARG A 235 0.29 4.89 43.88
N GLY A 236 0.21 3.57 44.01
CA GLY A 236 0.35 2.64 42.90
C GLY A 236 -0.71 2.86 41.82
N SER A 237 -1.97 2.99 42.24
CA SER A 237 -3.13 3.19 41.35
C SER A 237 -3.07 4.51 40.60
N VAL A 238 -2.68 5.60 41.27
CA VAL A 238 -2.49 6.91 40.61
C VAL A 238 -1.40 6.84 39.54
N ALA A 239 -0.26 6.22 39.85
CA ALA A 239 0.83 6.06 38.89
C ALA A 239 0.44 5.15 37.72
N LEU A 240 -0.24 4.03 38.01
CA LEU A 240 -0.74 3.08 37.01
C LEU A 240 -1.71 3.74 36.03
N ILE A 241 -2.72 4.44 36.54
CA ILE A 241 -3.73 5.12 35.72
C ILE A 241 -3.10 6.21 34.87
N LYS A 242 -2.14 6.97 35.41
CA LYS A 242 -1.41 7.99 34.65
C LYS A 242 -0.67 7.38 33.46
N GLU A 243 0.05 6.29 33.65
CA GLU A 243 0.79 5.64 32.54
C GLU A 243 -0.16 4.99 31.52
N CYS A 244 -1.24 4.36 31.99
CA CYS A 244 -2.33 3.85 31.15
C CYS A 244 -2.96 4.96 30.27
N ASN A 245 -3.18 6.15 30.82
CA ASN A 245 -3.72 7.28 30.06
C ASN A 245 -2.71 7.83 29.05
N LYS A 246 -1.41 7.83 29.39
CA LYS A 246 -0.34 8.21 28.46
C LYS A 246 -0.32 7.32 27.23
N TYR A 247 -0.58 6.01 27.35
CA TYR A 247 -0.74 5.14 26.18
C TYR A 247 -1.89 5.59 25.26
N ASN A 248 -3.01 6.05 25.83
CA ASN A 248 -4.16 6.52 25.05
C ASN A 248 -3.88 7.86 24.36
N GLU A 249 -3.09 8.74 24.99
CA GLU A 249 -2.64 10.03 24.45
C GLU A 249 -1.50 9.87 23.42
N SER A 250 -0.71 8.81 23.56
CA SER A 250 0.34 8.47 22.62
C SER A 250 -0.29 8.11 21.27
N SER A 251 -0.16 9.02 20.31
CA SER A 251 -0.54 8.86 18.89
C SER A 251 -2.01 9.11 18.54
N THR A 252 -2.59 10.19 19.06
CA THR A 252 -3.47 11.07 18.23
C THR A 252 -2.61 12.02 17.41
#